data_AF-A0A1G0PC13-F1
#
_entry.id   AF-A0A1G0PC13-F1
#
_cell.length_a   1.000
_cell.length_b   1.000
_cell.length_c   1.000
_cell.angle_alpha   90.00
_cell.angle_beta   90.00
_cell.angle_gamma   90.00
#
_symmetry.space_group_name_H-M   'P 1'
#
loop_
_entity.id
_entity.type
_entity.pdbx_description
1 polymer ?
#
loop_
_entity_poly.entity_id
_entity_poly.type
_entity_poly.pdbx_seq_one_letter_code
_entity_poly.pdbx_strand_id
1 'polypeptide(L)'
;MRDICIPIPHFEENQIAEVEVTINGKKQHFNFRVESFLWSLEKTEDGHHDTLDVSEKILSLKNMIETYDKNWELIQIFTPKSDAHFIQVLFRQRTYKEAAVSV
;
A
#
# COMPACT_ATOMS: atom_id res chain seq x y z
N MET A 1 0.09 10.22 18.00
CA MET A 1 -1.03 9.44 17.45
C MET A 1 -1.48 8.45 18.52
N ARG A 2 -2.76 8.10 18.60
CA ARG A 2 -3.25 7.04 19.49
C ARG A 2 -3.77 5.94 18.58
N ASP A 3 -3.03 4.84 18.51
CA ASP A 3 -3.23 3.80 17.50
C ASP A 3 -3.77 2.52 18.15
N ILE A 4 -4.71 1.87 17.46
CA ILE A 4 -5.19 0.53 17.78
C ILE A 4 -4.67 -0.40 16.69
N CYS A 5 -3.78 -1.32 17.07
CA CYS A 5 -3.20 -2.29 16.14
C CYS A 5 -3.99 -3.60 16.20
N ILE A 6 -4.59 -3.99 15.08
CA ILE A 6 -5.32 -5.26 14.94
C ILE A 6 -4.46 -6.18 14.06
N PRO A 7 -3.88 -7.26 14.58
CA PRO A 7 -3.17 -8.22 13.76
C PRO A 7 -4.19 -8.97 12.88
N ILE A 8 -3.96 -8.97 11.56
CA ILE A 8 -4.78 -9.69 10.59
C ILE A 8 -3.90 -10.79 10.00
N PRO A 9 -3.97 -12.04 10.52
CA PRO A 9 -3.15 -13.13 10.00
C PRO A 9 -3.61 -13.54 8.60
N HIS A 10 -2.67 -13.85 7.71
CA HIS A 10 -2.93 -14.30 6.33
C HIS A 10 -3.66 -13.24 5.47
N PHE A 11 -3.34 -11.96 5.68
CA PHE A 11 -3.81 -10.89 4.79
C PHE A 11 -2.93 -10.84 3.54
N GLU A 12 -3.43 -11.45 2.48
CA GLU A 12 -2.73 -11.65 1.21
C GLU A 12 -3.03 -10.52 0.21
N GLU A 13 -2.30 -10.55 -0.90
CA GLU A 13 -2.50 -9.63 -2.03
C GLU A 13 -3.92 -9.72 -2.59
N ASN A 14 -4.44 -8.60 -3.11
CA ASN A 14 -5.78 -8.47 -3.68
C ASN A 14 -6.95 -8.70 -2.70
N GLN A 15 -6.68 -8.87 -1.40
CA GLN A 15 -7.70 -8.89 -0.37
C GLN A 15 -7.99 -7.48 0.13
N ILE A 16 -9.25 -7.22 0.48
CA ILE A 16 -9.67 -5.98 1.15
C ILE A 16 -10.03 -6.33 2.59
N ALA A 17 -9.37 -5.66 3.54
CA ALA A 17 -9.71 -5.69 4.95
C ALA A 17 -10.66 -4.52 5.25
N GLU A 18 -11.90 -4.86 5.63
CA GLU A 18 -12.89 -3.88 6.08
C GLU A 18 -12.88 -3.78 7.61
N VAL A 19 -12.79 -2.57 8.13
CA VAL A 19 -12.74 -2.29 9.57
C VAL A 19 -13.84 -1.29 9.93
N GLU A 20 -14.80 -1.73 10.74
CA GLU A 20 -15.77 -0.85 11.40
C GLU A 20 -15.31 -0.58 12.85
N VAL A 21 -15.09 0.68 13.19
CA VAL A 21 -14.76 1.11 14.55
C VAL A 21 -15.86 2.00 15.09
N THR A 22 -16.33 1.74 16.31
CA THR A 22 -17.27 2.61 17.01
C THR A 22 -16.58 3.35 18.15
N ILE A 23 -16.55 4.68 18.09
CA ILE A 23 -15.97 5.54 19.14
C ILE A 23 -17.06 6.48 19.65
N ASN A 24 -17.39 6.40 20.95
CA ASN A 24 -18.46 7.19 21.58
C ASN A 24 -19.80 7.09 20.81
N GLY A 25 -20.17 5.88 20.39
CA GLY A 25 -21.39 5.61 19.63
C GLY A 25 -21.37 6.04 18.16
N LYS A 26 -20.26 6.63 17.67
CA LYS A 26 -20.10 7.00 16.25
C LYS A 26 -19.34 5.91 15.51
N LYS A 27 -19.98 5.33 14.50
CA LYS A 27 -19.38 4.36 13.59
C LYS A 27 -18.46 5.05 12.57
N GLN A 28 -17.33 4.42 12.29
CA GLN A 28 -16.39 4.80 11.24
C GLN A 28 -16.03 3.53 10.47
N HIS A 29 -16.01 3.63 9.16
CA HIS A 29 -15.66 2.53 8.27
C HIS A 29 -14.36 2.85 7.54
N PHE A 30 -13.48 1.87 7.48
CA PHE A 30 -12.21 1.96 6.78
C PHE A 30 -12.00 0.70 5.97
N ASN A 31 -11.55 0.87 4.72
CA ASN A 31 -11.16 -0.23 3.87
C ASN A 31 -9.67 -0.12 3.60
N PHE A 32 -8.97 -1.23 3.80
CA PHE A 32 -7.53 -1.36 3.58
C PHE A 32 -7.25 -2.46 2.58
N ARG A 33 -6.18 -2.32 1.80
CA ARG A 33 -5.68 -3.37 0.92
C ARG A 33 -4.17 -3.34 0.82
N VAL A 34 -3.60 -4.49 0.54
CA VAL A 34 -2.17 -4.66 0.27
C VAL A 34 -1.99 -4.96 -1.21
N GLU A 35 -1.07 -4.22 -1.82
CA GLU A 35 -0.75 -4.33 -3.24
C GLU A 35 0.74 -4.60 -3.42
N SER A 36 1.02 -5.47 -4.39
CA SER A 36 2.37 -5.87 -4.78
C SER A 36 2.83 -5.07 -5.99
N PHE A 37 3.93 -4.34 -5.86
CA PHE A 37 4.57 -3.65 -6.97
C PHE A 37 5.88 -4.32 -7.34
N LEU A 38 6.20 -4.35 -8.62
CA LEU A 38 7.47 -4.87 -9.11
C LEU A 38 8.63 -4.04 -8.54
N TRP A 39 9.53 -4.68 -7.80
CA TRP A 39 10.66 -4.01 -7.14
C TRP A 39 11.99 -4.27 -7.84
N SER A 40 12.13 -5.44 -8.47
CA SER A 40 13.33 -5.89 -9.17
C SER A 40 12.94 -6.46 -10.52
N LEU A 41 13.68 -6.09 -11.57
CA LEU A 41 13.61 -6.79 -12.86
C LEU A 41 14.57 -7.98 -12.76
N GLU A 42 14.11 -9.17 -13.17
CA GLU A 42 14.87 -10.40 -13.00
C GLU A 42 16.31 -10.29 -13.53
N LYS A 43 17.22 -11.01 -12.86
CA LYS A 43 18.58 -11.28 -13.30
C LYS A 43 18.53 -11.73 -14.76
N THR A 44 19.29 -11.06 -15.62
CA THR A 44 19.55 -11.59 -16.96
C THR A 44 20.15 -12.98 -16.83
N GLU A 45 19.89 -13.86 -17.81
CA GLU A 45 20.35 -15.26 -17.87
C GLU A 45 21.88 -15.40 -17.71
N ASP A 46 22.61 -14.29 -17.79
CA ASP A 46 24.07 -14.16 -17.65
C ASP A 46 24.58 -14.08 -16.19
N GLY A 47 23.69 -14.20 -15.18
CA GLY A 47 24.11 -14.20 -13.78
C GLY A 47 24.57 -12.85 -13.23
N HIS A 48 24.35 -11.76 -13.99
CA HIS A 48 24.59 -10.41 -13.50
C HIS A 48 23.48 -10.01 -12.50
N HIS A 49 23.92 -9.52 -11.34
CA HIS A 49 23.04 -8.94 -10.32
C HIS A 49 22.21 -7.81 -10.94
N ASP A 50 20.93 -7.77 -10.58
CA ASP A 50 19.95 -6.70 -10.84
C ASP A 50 20.63 -5.34 -11.07
N THR A 51 20.65 -4.90 -12.32
CA THR A 51 21.48 -3.78 -12.79
C THR A 51 20.86 -2.41 -12.50
N LEU A 52 19.64 -2.37 -11.94
CA LEU A 52 18.99 -1.11 -11.60
C LEU A 52 19.59 -0.53 -10.32
N ASP A 53 20.02 0.72 -10.41
CA ASP A 53 20.40 1.49 -9.22
C ASP A 53 19.20 1.59 -8.26
N VAL A 54 19.46 1.65 -6.96
CA VAL A 54 18.42 1.81 -5.93
C VAL A 54 17.57 3.06 -6.22
N SER A 55 18.19 4.11 -6.76
CA SER A 55 17.50 5.34 -7.18
C SER A 55 16.47 5.09 -8.29
N GLU A 56 16.78 4.22 -9.26
CA GLU A 56 15.89 3.88 -10.37
C GLU A 56 14.69 3.06 -9.88
N LYS A 57 14.92 2.12 -8.95
CA LYS A 57 13.86 1.35 -8.30
C LYS A 57 12.90 2.25 -7.53
N ILE A 58 13.44 3.19 -6.75
CA ILE A 58 12.65 4.18 -6.01
C ILE A 58 11.81 5.02 -6.97
N LEU A 59 12.40 5.49 -8.09
CA LEU A 59 11.68 6.28 -9.08
C LEU A 59 10.56 5.48 -9.76
N SER A 60 10.84 4.22 -10.11
CA SER A 60 9.85 3.31 -10.68
C SER A 60 8.68 3.09 -9.71
N LEU A 61 8.98 2.75 -8.45
CA LEU A 61 7.96 2.56 -7.42
C LEU A 61 7.13 3.82 -7.22
N LYS A 62 7.78 4.99 -7.14
CA LYS A 62 7.08 6.28 -7.03
C LYS A 62 6.09 6.46 -8.18
N ASN A 63 6.51 6.23 -9.42
CA ASN A 63 5.65 6.36 -10.59
C ASN A 63 4.47 5.38 -10.55
N MET A 64 4.71 4.12 -10.15
CA MET A 64 3.65 3.12 -10.00
C MET A 64 2.62 3.52 -8.93
N ILE A 65 3.07 4.08 -7.80
CA ILE A 65 2.18 4.56 -6.73
C ILE A 65 1.41 5.81 -7.17
N GLU A 66 2.06 6.77 -7.84
CA GLU A 66 1.42 8.01 -8.30
C GLU A 66 0.36 7.79 -9.39
N THR A 67 0.57 6.78 -10.23
CA THR A 67 -0.37 6.39 -11.29
C THR A 67 -1.45 5.41 -10.83
N TYR A 68 -1.36 4.96 -9.58
CA TYR A 68 -2.33 4.04 -8.98
C TYR A 68 -3.72 4.69 -8.76
N ASP A 69 -4.70 3.87 -8.38
CA ASP A 69 -6.08 4.29 -8.12
C ASP A 69 -6.14 5.43 -7.09
N LYS A 70 -6.57 6.62 -7.55
CA LYS A 70 -6.65 7.86 -6.76
C LYS A 70 -7.65 7.79 -5.60
N ASN A 71 -8.58 6.83 -5.63
CA ASN A 71 -9.51 6.58 -4.52
C ASN A 71 -8.81 5.93 -3.32
N TRP A 72 -7.54 5.55 -3.45
CA TRP A 72 -6.74 4.96 -2.41
C TRP A 72 -5.59 5.89 -2.02
N GLU A 73 -5.28 5.91 -0.73
CA GLU A 73 -4.20 6.69 -0.16
C GLU A 73 -3.10 5.74 0.34
N LEU A 74 -1.85 6.08 0.04
CA LEU A 74 -0.68 5.37 0.55
C LEU A 74 -0.60 5.54 2.07
N ILE A 75 -0.55 4.42 2.80
CA ILE A 75 -0.35 4.41 4.26
C ILE A 75 1.06 3.96 4.62
N GLN A 76 1.53 2.87 4.03
CA GLN A 76 2.81 2.27 4.37
C GLN A 76 3.42 1.54 3.19
N ILE A 77 4.73 1.68 3.00
CA ILE A 77 5.54 0.82 2.13
C ILE A 77 6.28 -0.14 3.06
N PHE A 78 6.14 -1.44 2.83
CA PHE A 78 6.85 -2.44 3.63
C PHE A 78 8.31 -2.53 3.18
N THR A 79 9.20 -2.84 4.12
CA THR A 79 10.62 -3.04 3.82
C THR A 79 10.78 -4.29 2.94
N PRO A 80 11.31 -4.17 1.70
CA PRO A 80 11.56 -5.32 0.87
C PRO A 80 12.69 -6.17 1.48
N LYS A 81 12.58 -7.49 1.34
CA LYS A 81 13.70 -8.41 1.64
C LYS A 81 14.82 -8.20 0.63
N SER A 82 16.04 -8.63 0.97
CA SER A 82 17.23 -8.45 0.13
C SER A 82 17.11 -9.08 -1.27
N ASP A 83 16.23 -10.07 -1.43
CA ASP A 83 15.94 -10.82 -2.65
C ASP A 83 14.50 -10.61 -3.16
N ALA A 84 13.81 -9.58 -2.69
CA ALA A 84 12.41 -9.37 -3.03
C ALA A 84 12.23 -8.93 -4.50
N HIS A 85 11.45 -9.70 -5.26
CA HIS A 85 10.99 -9.32 -6.59
C HIS A 85 9.85 -8.29 -6.55
N PHE A 86 9.08 -8.29 -5.47
CA PHE A 86 7.95 -7.40 -5.25
C PHE A 86 8.08 -6.67 -3.93
N ILE A 87 7.57 -5.44 -3.88
CA ILE A 87 7.43 -4.64 -2.66
C ILE A 87 5.96 -4.47 -2.34
N GLN A 88 5.62 -4.74 -1.09
CA GLN A 88 4.25 -4.63 -0.60
C GLN A 88 3.97 -3.19 -0.18
N VAL A 89 2.76 -2.72 -0.49
CA VAL A 89 2.31 -1.38 -0.14
C VAL A 89 0.88 -1.46 0.42
N LEU A 90 0.69 -0.90 1.61
CA LEU A 90 -0.60 -0.77 2.27
C LEU A 90 -1.29 0.53 1.83
N PHE A 91 -2.52 0.38 1.35
CA PHE A 91 -3.40 1.50 1.04
C PHE A 91 -4.62 1.51 1.95
N ARG A 92 -5.16 2.72 2.17
CA ARG A 92 -6.48 2.94 2.74
C ARG A 92 -7.38 3.60 1.69
N GLN A 93 -8.60 3.14 1.55
CA GLN A 93 -9.57 3.80 0.69
C GLN A 93 -9.88 5.19 1.27
N ARG A 94 -9.87 6.20 0.42
CA ARG A 94 -10.31 7.55 0.78
C ARG A 94 -11.80 7.49 1.09
N THR A 95 -12.16 7.81 2.33
CA THR A 95 -13.54 8.11 2.66
C THR A 95 -13.87 9.46 2.03
N TYR A 96 -14.65 9.49 0.96
CA TYR A 96 -15.29 10.73 0.52
C TYR A 96 -16.22 11.17 1.64
N LYS A 97 -15.79 12.13 2.45
CA LYS A 97 -16.75 12.96 3.16
C LYS A 97 -17.44 13.78 2.08
N GLU A 98 -18.74 13.61 1.92
CA GLU A 98 -19.57 14.60 1.24
C GLU A 98 -19.10 15.98 1.70
N ALA A 99 -18.74 16.82 0.72
CA ALA A 99 -18.44 18.21 0.96
C ALA A 99 -19.59 18.75 1.81
N ALA A 100 -19.27 19.22 3.02
CA ALA A 100 -20.23 19.93 3.84
C ALA A 100 -20.83 21.03 2.97
N VAL A 101 -22.10 20.88 2.61
CA VAL A 101 -22.86 21.94 1.98
C VAL A 101 -22.96 23.03 3.05
N SER A 102 -22.08 24.03 2.92
CA SER A 102 -22.20 25.27 3.67
C SER A 102 -23.54 25.88 3.28
N VAL A 103 -24.45 25.94 4.25
CA VAL A 103 -25.71 26.69 4.18
C VAL A 103 -25.42 28.18 4.23
#